data_AF-A0A645BQ21-F1
#
_entry.id   AF-A0A645BQ21-F1
#
_cell.length_a   1.000
_cell.length_b   1.000
_cell.length_c   1.000
_cell.angle_alpha   90.00
_cell.angle_beta   90.00
_cell.angle_gamma   90.00
#
_symmetry.space_group_name_H-M   'P 1'
#
loop_
_entity.id
_entity.type
_entity.pdbx_description
1 polymer ?
#
loop_
_entity_poly.entity_id
_entity_poly.type
_entity_poly.pdbx_seq_one_letter_code
_entity_poly.pdbx_strand_id
1 'polypeptide(L)'
;MARNEQVRRQIQAVKKQAREASQKSSLRIPKLKECKFHRGDKGRRNEPVPETMIFLTEGDSAAGTLEKCRNVDTQAIFALKGKPMNCFGEQFEKVYRNDELLFIMQALNIENDLDNLRYDKIVIATDADVDGMHIRNLLITYFLSYFEALVLSGHLFVLETPLYRVRIKRDKPIYCYSDAERDRAVAELGKNAEITRFKGLGEISPDDFGEFIGEEMRLLPVTLEHSRDIGDILEFYMGNNTPDRRDYIMSNLEVKDYE
;
A
#
# COMPACT_ATOMS: atom_id res chain seq x y z
N MET A 1 -15.69 13.49 13.30
CA MET A 1 -16.77 12.68 13.92
C MET A 1 -18.06 12.66 13.09
N ALA A 2 -18.70 13.78 12.76
CA ALA A 2 -19.95 13.79 11.96
C ALA A 2 -19.81 13.18 10.55
N ARG A 3 -18.69 13.45 9.85
CA ARG A 3 -18.37 12.85 8.54
C ARG A 3 -18.28 11.32 8.62
N ASN A 4 -17.63 10.78 9.64
CA ASN A 4 -17.46 9.33 9.82
C ASN A 4 -18.80 8.64 10.13
N GLU A 5 -19.67 9.27 10.91
CA GLU A 5 -21.03 8.76 11.15
C GLU A 5 -21.88 8.76 9.89
N GLN A 6 -21.79 9.83 9.08
CA GLN A 6 -22.49 9.92 7.80
C GLN A 6 -21.99 8.85 6.81
N VAL A 7 -20.67 8.68 6.69
CA VAL A 7 -20.06 7.63 5.88
C VAL A 7 -20.52 6.24 6.36
N ARG A 8 -20.51 5.97 7.68
CA ARG A 8 -21.02 4.72 8.25
C ARG A 8 -22.50 4.46 7.92
N ARG A 9 -23.35 5.49 7.98
CA ARG A 9 -24.76 5.38 7.59
C ARG A 9 -24.93 5.08 6.09
N GLN A 10 -24.14 5.73 5.23
CA GLN A 10 -24.15 5.47 3.79
C GLN A 10 -23.69 4.04 3.48
N ILE A 11 -22.62 3.59 4.14
CA ILE A 11 -22.12 2.21 4.07
C ILE A 11 -23.25 1.22 4.40
N GLN A 12 -23.96 1.43 5.51
CA GLN A 12 -25.06 0.54 5.92
C GLN A 12 -26.23 0.55 4.93
N ALA A 13 -26.59 1.71 4.37
CA ALA A 13 -27.70 1.84 3.42
C ALA A 13 -27.41 1.13 2.08
N VAL A 14 -26.23 1.36 1.50
CA VAL A 14 -25.80 0.73 0.24
C VAL A 14 -25.71 -0.79 0.42
N LYS A 15 -25.22 -1.26 1.57
CA LYS A 15 -25.16 -2.70 1.87
C LYS A 15 -26.50 -3.37 2.01
N LYS A 16 -27.53 -2.69 2.53
CA LYS A 16 -28.87 -3.27 2.58
C LYS A 16 -29.35 -3.60 1.17
N GLN A 17 -29.15 -2.68 0.23
CA GLN A 17 -29.44 -2.89 -1.18
C GLN A 17 -28.54 -3.96 -1.82
N ALA A 18 -27.25 -4.01 -1.47
CA ALA A 18 -26.31 -5.01 -2.01
C ALA A 18 -26.53 -6.42 -1.46
N ARG A 19 -26.93 -6.60 -0.19
CA ARG A 19 -27.32 -7.89 0.41
C ARG A 19 -28.60 -8.43 -0.21
N GLU A 20 -29.54 -7.56 -0.56
CA GLU A 20 -30.74 -7.92 -1.31
C GLU A 20 -30.38 -8.37 -2.75
N ALA A 21 -29.28 -7.87 -3.31
CA ALA A 21 -28.77 -8.24 -4.64
C ALA A 21 -27.79 -9.44 -4.66
N SER A 22 -27.09 -9.75 -3.56
CA SER A 22 -26.02 -10.75 -3.52
C SER A 22 -26.22 -11.79 -2.40
N GLN A 23 -27.07 -12.77 -2.66
CA GLN A 23 -27.07 -14.08 -1.97
C GLN A 23 -26.24 -15.14 -2.71
N LYS A 24 -25.40 -14.74 -3.66
CA LYS A 24 -24.65 -15.66 -4.49
C LYS A 24 -23.24 -15.15 -4.69
N SER A 25 -22.32 -15.62 -3.85
CA SER A 25 -21.18 -16.46 -4.27
C SER A 25 -19.95 -16.27 -3.38
N SER A 26 -19.30 -17.38 -3.08
CA SER A 26 -17.88 -17.44 -2.71
C SER A 26 -16.99 -17.15 -3.94
N LEU A 27 -17.22 -16.02 -4.62
CA LEU A 27 -16.48 -15.66 -5.83
C LEU A 27 -15.06 -15.29 -5.42
N ARG A 28 -14.11 -16.07 -5.94
CA ARG A 28 -12.68 -15.78 -5.95
C ARG A 28 -12.45 -14.32 -6.29
N ILE A 29 -11.87 -13.54 -5.37
CA ILE A 29 -11.53 -12.14 -5.57
C ILE A 29 -10.49 -12.06 -6.70
N PRO A 30 -10.78 -11.38 -7.83
CA PRO A 30 -9.82 -11.24 -8.91
C PRO A 30 -8.52 -10.57 -8.42
N LYS A 31 -7.38 -11.00 -8.96
CA LYS A 31 -6.04 -10.45 -8.65
C LYS A 31 -5.55 -10.61 -7.20
N LEU A 32 -6.33 -11.22 -6.32
CA LEU A 32 -5.88 -11.64 -5.00
C LEU A 32 -5.14 -12.98 -5.11
N LYS A 33 -3.86 -12.95 -4.76
CA LYS A 33 -3.04 -14.13 -4.46
C LYS A 33 -3.03 -14.32 -2.95
N GLU A 34 -3.81 -15.28 -2.51
CA GLU A 34 -4.08 -15.50 -1.11
C GLU A 34 -2.89 -16.09 -0.34
N CYS A 35 -2.82 -15.84 0.98
CA CYS A 35 -1.95 -16.58 1.90
C CYS A 35 -2.75 -17.59 2.71
N LYS A 36 -2.05 -18.59 3.26
CA LYS A 36 -2.71 -19.73 3.91
C LYS A 36 -3.38 -19.37 5.23
N PHE A 37 -2.78 -18.48 6.01
CA PHE A 37 -3.25 -18.07 7.33
C PHE A 37 -3.65 -16.61 7.32
N HIS A 38 -4.71 -16.29 8.05
CA HIS A 38 -5.18 -14.94 8.31
C HIS A 38 -4.99 -14.56 9.77
N ARG A 39 -5.16 -13.27 10.06
CA ARG A 39 -5.11 -12.71 11.40
C ARG A 39 -6.00 -13.50 12.35
N GLY A 40 -5.41 -13.97 13.46
CA GLY A 40 -6.10 -14.75 14.49
C GLY A 40 -6.18 -16.25 14.22
N ASP A 41 -5.74 -16.73 13.05
CA ASP A 41 -5.61 -18.16 12.78
C ASP A 41 -4.52 -18.79 13.65
N LYS A 42 -4.61 -20.12 13.77
CA LYS A 42 -3.62 -20.93 14.46
C LYS A 42 -2.95 -21.88 13.49
N GLY A 43 -1.63 -22.05 13.66
CA GLY A 43 -0.84 -22.96 12.86
C GLY A 43 -1.22 -24.42 13.07
N ARG A 44 -0.59 -25.32 12.29
CA ARG A 44 -0.89 -26.77 12.29
C ARG A 44 -0.74 -27.43 13.67
N ARG A 45 0.02 -26.84 14.59
CA ARG A 45 0.24 -27.31 15.96
C ARG A 45 -0.39 -26.41 17.03
N ASN A 46 -1.41 -25.64 16.66
CA ASN A 46 -2.05 -24.65 17.54
C ASN A 46 -1.06 -23.57 18.02
N GLU A 47 0.04 -23.39 17.29
CA GLU A 47 1.03 -22.33 17.51
C GLU A 47 0.52 -20.99 16.95
N PRO A 48 0.90 -19.85 17.55
CA PRO A 48 0.57 -18.54 17.02
C PRO A 48 1.15 -18.39 15.61
N VAL A 49 0.32 -17.95 14.66
CA VAL A 49 0.80 -17.59 13.33
C VAL A 49 1.53 -16.25 13.44
N PRO A 50 2.70 -16.07 12.79
CA PRO A 50 3.37 -14.78 12.70
C PRO A 50 2.47 -13.72 12.05
N GLU A 51 2.80 -12.43 12.22
CA GLU A 51 1.99 -11.32 11.69
C GLU A 51 1.69 -11.50 10.19
N THR A 52 0.40 -11.59 9.88
CA THR A 52 -0.08 -11.78 8.51
C THR A 52 -0.16 -10.44 7.80
N MET A 53 0.08 -10.42 6.49
CA MET A 53 0.07 -9.18 5.73
C MET A 53 -0.45 -9.37 4.31
N ILE A 54 -0.93 -8.28 3.73
CA ILE A 54 -1.28 -8.18 2.32
C ILE A 54 -0.54 -7.03 1.68
N PHE A 55 0.12 -7.29 0.55
CA PHE A 55 0.76 -6.28 -0.27
C PHE A 55 -0.20 -5.78 -1.35
N LEU A 56 -0.51 -4.48 -1.34
CA LEU A 56 -1.24 -3.80 -2.41
C LEU A 56 -0.21 -3.24 -3.40
N THR A 57 -0.04 -3.90 -4.55
CA THR A 57 1.02 -3.58 -5.50
C THR A 57 0.49 -2.76 -6.67
N GLU A 58 1.28 -1.80 -7.15
CA GLU A 58 0.96 -0.91 -8.28
C GLU A 58 0.56 -1.62 -9.59
N GLY A 59 1.05 -2.84 -9.84
CA GLY A 59 0.66 -3.59 -11.03
C GLY A 59 1.06 -5.06 -11.00
N ASP A 60 0.66 -5.78 -12.06
CA ASP A 60 0.90 -7.23 -12.18
C ASP A 60 2.40 -7.57 -12.28
N SER A 61 3.24 -6.62 -12.72
CA SER A 61 4.70 -6.79 -12.79
C SER A 61 5.30 -6.94 -11.39
N ALA A 62 5.07 -5.97 -10.49
CA ALA A 62 5.52 -6.02 -9.10
C ALA A 62 4.93 -7.24 -8.37
N ALA A 63 3.63 -7.52 -8.57
CA ALA A 63 2.97 -8.69 -8.01
C ALA A 63 3.55 -10.03 -8.49
N GLY A 64 4.07 -10.07 -9.72
CA GLY A 64 4.70 -11.25 -10.31
C GLY A 64 6.08 -11.55 -9.71
N THR A 65 6.87 -10.53 -9.42
CA THR A 65 8.15 -10.69 -8.71
C THR A 65 7.90 -11.09 -7.26
N LEU A 66 7.00 -10.38 -6.58
CA LEU A 66 6.68 -10.62 -5.17
C LEU A 66 6.08 -12.02 -4.94
N GLU A 67 5.26 -12.54 -5.85
CA GLU A 67 4.71 -13.90 -5.76
C GLU A 67 5.81 -14.97 -5.68
N LYS A 68 6.96 -14.75 -6.33
CA LYS A 68 8.04 -15.74 -6.41
C LYS A 68 8.87 -15.82 -5.13
N CYS A 69 8.88 -14.77 -4.30
CA CYS A 69 9.71 -14.70 -3.09
C CYS A 69 8.92 -14.57 -1.79
N ARG A 70 7.61 -14.31 -1.85
CA ARG A 70 6.76 -14.18 -0.65
C ARG A 70 6.74 -15.45 0.20
N ASN A 71 6.51 -15.27 1.49
CA ASN A 71 6.04 -16.34 2.36
C ASN A 71 4.54 -16.60 2.11
N VAL A 72 4.24 -17.68 1.37
CA VAL A 72 2.86 -18.07 1.02
C VAL A 72 1.97 -18.37 2.23
N ASP A 73 2.54 -18.63 3.40
CA ASP A 73 1.77 -18.90 4.61
C ASP A 73 1.17 -17.62 5.20
N THR A 74 1.86 -16.48 5.16
CA THR A 74 1.47 -15.24 5.88
C THR A 74 1.39 -13.98 5.04
N GLN A 75 1.87 -13.98 3.79
CA GLN A 75 1.93 -12.80 2.93
C GLN A 75 1.01 -12.96 1.73
N ALA A 76 -0.09 -12.24 1.66
CA ALA A 76 -0.96 -12.16 0.48
C ALA A 76 -0.54 -11.03 -0.46
N ILE A 77 -0.99 -11.08 -1.71
CA ILE A 77 -0.73 -10.02 -2.71
C ILE A 77 -2.04 -9.67 -3.41
N PHE A 78 -2.32 -8.37 -3.54
CA PHE A 78 -3.36 -7.84 -4.39
C PHE A 78 -2.74 -6.89 -5.42
N ALA A 79 -2.86 -7.24 -6.70
CA ALA A 79 -2.33 -6.42 -7.79
C ALA A 79 -3.38 -5.41 -8.26
N LEU A 80 -3.03 -4.12 -8.27
CA LEU A 80 -3.85 -3.09 -8.88
C LEU A 80 -3.80 -3.22 -10.42
N LYS A 81 -4.82 -2.69 -11.09
CA LYS A 81 -4.87 -2.55 -12.56
C LYS A 81 -4.20 -1.26 -13.02
N GLY A 82 -4.14 -0.26 -12.14
CA GLY A 82 -3.57 1.05 -12.41
C GLY A 82 -3.88 1.99 -11.25
N LYS A 83 -4.03 3.27 -11.57
CA LYS A 83 -4.36 4.30 -10.57
C LYS A 83 -5.77 4.05 -10.00
N PRO A 84 -5.90 3.82 -8.69
CA PRO A 84 -7.22 3.69 -8.07
C PRO A 84 -8.05 4.94 -8.28
N MET A 85 -9.37 4.78 -8.25
CA MET A 85 -10.27 5.92 -8.29
C MET A 85 -9.99 6.88 -7.12
N ASN A 86 -9.86 8.18 -7.40
CA ASN A 86 -9.92 9.18 -6.35
C ASN A 86 -11.33 9.16 -5.76
N CYS A 87 -11.45 8.69 -4.52
CA CYS A 87 -12.70 8.52 -3.81
C CYS A 87 -12.97 9.64 -2.82
N PHE A 88 -12.10 10.64 -2.70
CA PHE A 88 -12.33 11.75 -1.79
C PHE A 88 -13.58 12.54 -2.19
N GLY A 89 -14.50 12.73 -1.22
CA GLY A 89 -15.76 13.44 -1.44
C GLY A 89 -16.84 12.63 -2.18
N GLU A 90 -16.53 11.40 -2.61
CA GLU A 90 -17.46 10.56 -3.35
C GLU A 90 -18.45 9.86 -2.42
N GLN A 91 -19.66 9.63 -2.92
CA GLN A 91 -20.65 8.82 -2.18
C GLN A 91 -20.17 7.37 -2.10
N PHE A 92 -20.39 6.71 -0.96
CA PHE A 92 -19.94 5.33 -0.77
C PHE A 92 -20.49 4.37 -1.84
N GLU A 93 -21.70 4.61 -2.35
CA GLU A 93 -22.27 3.80 -3.44
C GLU A 93 -21.40 3.80 -4.69
N LYS A 94 -20.80 4.94 -5.05
CA LYS A 94 -19.92 5.05 -6.21
C LYS A 94 -18.61 4.30 -5.97
N VAL A 95 -18.07 4.40 -4.76
CA VAL A 95 -16.87 3.65 -4.32
C VAL A 95 -17.15 2.15 -4.32
N TYR A 96 -18.32 1.72 -3.86
CA TYR A 96 -18.73 0.31 -3.81
C TYR A 96 -18.94 -0.28 -5.21
N ARG A 97 -19.35 0.53 -6.19
CA ARG A 97 -19.46 0.12 -7.60
C ARG A 97 -18.11 0.08 -8.33
N ASN A 98 -17.04 0.60 -7.74
CA ASN A 98 -15.70 0.48 -8.30
C ASN A 98 -15.14 -0.90 -7.94
N ASP A 99 -14.95 -1.75 -8.95
CA ASP A 99 -14.46 -3.12 -8.78
C ASP A 99 -13.17 -3.20 -7.97
N GLU A 100 -12.21 -2.30 -8.21
CA GLU A 100 -10.89 -2.37 -7.56
C GLU A 100 -10.98 -2.06 -6.06
N LEU A 101 -11.68 -0.99 -5.69
CA LEU A 101 -11.90 -0.63 -4.28
C LEU A 101 -12.80 -1.64 -3.58
N LEU A 102 -13.81 -2.19 -4.28
CA LEU A 102 -14.66 -3.27 -3.77
C LEU A 102 -13.84 -4.53 -3.49
N PHE A 103 -12.95 -4.93 -4.40
CA PHE A 103 -12.12 -6.12 -4.22
C PHE A 103 -11.11 -5.95 -3.10
N ILE A 104 -10.53 -4.76 -2.90
CA ILE A 104 -9.70 -4.47 -1.72
C ILE A 104 -10.53 -4.63 -0.44
N MET A 105 -11.72 -4.02 -0.39
CA MET A 105 -12.61 -4.12 0.77
C MET A 105 -12.97 -5.58 1.10
N GLN A 106 -13.27 -6.39 0.08
CA GLN A 106 -13.54 -7.82 0.21
C GLN A 106 -12.30 -8.62 0.62
N ALA A 107 -11.15 -8.31 0.04
CA ALA A 107 -9.88 -8.99 0.34
C ALA A 107 -9.53 -8.81 1.82
N LEU A 108 -9.77 -7.62 2.38
CA LEU A 108 -9.51 -7.32 3.78
C LEU A 108 -10.63 -7.78 4.72
N ASN A 109 -11.81 -8.10 4.18
CA ASN A 109 -13.05 -8.38 4.90
C ASN A 109 -13.47 -7.24 5.85
N ILE A 110 -13.32 -6.01 5.36
CA ILE A 110 -13.61 -4.79 6.13
C ILE A 110 -14.94 -4.15 5.71
N GLU A 111 -15.79 -4.88 5.01
CA GLU A 111 -17.08 -4.35 4.57
C GLU A 111 -17.84 -3.79 5.78
N ASN A 112 -18.02 -4.59 6.84
CA ASN A 112 -18.90 -4.31 7.97
C ASN A 112 -18.23 -3.63 9.16
N ASP A 113 -17.12 -4.20 9.58
CA ASP A 113 -16.37 -3.85 10.77
C ASP A 113 -14.94 -4.36 10.58
N LEU A 114 -14.10 -4.14 11.60
CA LEU A 114 -12.72 -4.59 11.61
C LEU A 114 -12.54 -5.87 12.44
N ASP A 115 -13.63 -6.43 12.98
CA ASP A 115 -13.55 -7.56 13.91
C ASP A 115 -12.97 -8.79 13.21
N ASN A 116 -13.34 -8.96 11.93
CA ASN A 116 -12.88 -10.06 11.07
C ASN A 116 -11.84 -9.61 10.03
N LEU A 117 -11.07 -8.55 10.35
CA LEU A 117 -9.96 -8.10 9.51
C LEU A 117 -9.00 -9.28 9.26
N ARG A 118 -8.71 -9.55 7.98
CA ARG A 118 -7.99 -10.76 7.56
C ARG A 118 -6.47 -10.70 7.68
N TYR A 119 -5.88 -9.51 7.77
CA TYR A 119 -4.44 -9.34 7.82
C TYR A 119 -4.06 -8.35 8.92
N ASP A 120 -2.97 -8.61 9.63
CA ASP A 120 -2.43 -7.70 10.64
C ASP A 120 -1.83 -6.44 10.00
N LYS A 121 -1.26 -6.56 8.80
CA LYS A 121 -0.67 -5.44 8.05
C LYS A 121 -1.21 -5.35 6.63
N ILE A 122 -1.54 -4.13 6.23
CA ILE A 122 -1.90 -3.76 4.86
C ILE A 122 -0.76 -2.89 4.37
N VAL A 123 0.02 -3.42 3.44
CA VAL A 123 1.27 -2.83 2.98
C VAL A 123 1.09 -2.30 1.57
N ILE A 124 1.16 -0.98 1.39
CA ILE A 124 1.17 -0.34 0.09
C ILE A 124 2.59 -0.47 -0.49
N ALA A 125 2.72 -1.23 -1.58
CA ALA A 125 3.99 -1.48 -2.27
C ALA A 125 3.94 -0.87 -3.68
N THR A 126 4.42 0.38 -3.78
CA THR A 126 4.45 1.15 -5.03
C THR A 126 5.86 1.55 -5.39
N ASP A 127 6.08 1.88 -6.66
CA ASP A 127 7.40 2.30 -7.14
C ASP A 127 7.79 3.66 -6.53
N ALA A 128 9.09 3.92 -6.43
CA ALA A 128 9.64 5.18 -5.92
C ALA A 128 9.66 6.27 -7.02
N ASP A 129 8.57 6.37 -7.77
CA ASP A 129 8.37 7.36 -8.84
C ASP A 129 7.07 8.16 -8.63
N VAL A 130 6.80 9.10 -9.55
CA VAL A 130 5.64 10.00 -9.44
C VAL A 130 4.30 9.25 -9.51
N ASP A 131 4.24 8.17 -10.30
CA ASP A 131 3.02 7.39 -10.48
C ASP A 131 2.74 6.50 -9.25
N GLY A 132 3.77 5.86 -8.73
CA GLY A 132 3.72 5.09 -7.48
C GLY A 132 3.40 5.95 -6.26
N MET A 133 3.92 7.19 -6.19
CA MET A 133 3.51 8.17 -5.18
C MET A 133 2.04 8.56 -5.30
N HIS A 134 1.52 8.71 -6.52
CA HIS A 134 0.11 9.02 -6.75
C HIS A 134 -0.80 7.86 -6.32
N ILE A 135 -0.48 6.62 -6.70
CA ILE A 135 -1.21 5.42 -6.29
C ILE A 135 -1.23 5.30 -4.76
N ARG A 136 -0.07 5.51 -4.12
CA ARG A 136 0.06 5.51 -2.66
C ARG A 136 -0.91 6.52 -2.02
N ASN A 137 -0.95 7.75 -2.51
CA ASN A 137 -1.83 8.78 -1.98
C ASN A 137 -3.32 8.44 -2.19
N LEU A 138 -3.69 7.85 -3.33
CA LEU A 138 -5.07 7.42 -3.60
C LEU A 138 -5.53 6.32 -2.64
N LEU A 139 -4.68 5.33 -2.37
CA LEU A 139 -4.97 4.26 -1.41
C LEU A 139 -5.04 4.79 0.02
N ILE A 140 -4.09 5.63 0.45
CA ILE A 140 -4.12 6.25 1.77
C ILE A 140 -5.41 7.07 1.93
N THR A 141 -5.79 7.84 0.91
CA THR A 141 -7.03 8.62 0.90
C THR A 141 -8.26 7.73 1.03
N TYR A 142 -8.28 6.57 0.35
CA TYR A 142 -9.35 5.60 0.48
C TYR A 142 -9.48 5.05 1.91
N PHE A 143 -8.38 4.61 2.52
CA PHE A 143 -8.39 4.10 3.89
C PHE A 143 -8.76 5.21 4.89
N LEU A 144 -8.22 6.41 4.76
CA LEU A 144 -8.57 7.53 5.64
C LEU A 144 -10.03 7.98 5.49
N SER A 145 -10.58 7.98 4.27
CA SER A 145 -11.94 8.49 4.02
C SER A 145 -13.03 7.52 4.45
N TYR A 146 -12.80 6.21 4.34
CA TYR A 146 -13.84 5.19 4.55
C TYR A 146 -13.53 4.20 5.67
N PHE A 147 -12.26 4.01 6.00
CA PHE A 147 -11.79 3.01 6.97
C PHE A 147 -10.80 3.60 7.99
N GLU A 148 -11.04 4.84 8.43
CA GLU A 148 -10.12 5.56 9.34
C GLU A 148 -9.74 4.75 10.58
N ALA A 149 -10.69 3.99 11.14
CA ALA A 149 -10.45 3.13 12.30
C ALA A 149 -9.34 2.09 12.07
N LEU A 150 -9.19 1.60 10.83
CA LEU A 150 -8.14 0.66 10.45
C LEU A 150 -6.76 1.31 10.45
N VAL A 151 -6.70 2.58 10.02
CA VAL A 151 -5.46 3.36 10.03
C VAL A 151 -5.08 3.71 11.47
N LEU A 152 -6.06 4.16 12.27
CA LEU A 152 -5.86 4.48 13.69
C LEU A 152 -5.45 3.27 14.54
N SER A 153 -5.88 2.06 14.18
CA SER A 153 -5.45 0.84 14.85
C SER A 153 -4.10 0.31 14.36
N GLY A 154 -3.41 1.05 13.48
CA GLY A 154 -2.02 0.78 13.10
C GLY A 154 -1.84 -0.34 12.08
N HIS A 155 -2.84 -0.61 11.23
CA HIS A 155 -2.74 -1.68 10.23
C HIS A 155 -2.23 -1.24 8.86
N LEU A 156 -2.16 0.06 8.57
CA LEU A 156 -1.75 0.56 7.25
C LEU A 156 -0.28 0.98 7.22
N PHE A 157 0.47 0.44 6.26
CA PHE A 157 1.90 0.67 6.10
C PHE A 157 2.24 0.98 4.64
N VAL A 158 3.36 1.65 4.44
CA VAL A 158 4.02 1.80 3.15
C VAL A 158 5.30 0.98 3.18
N LEU A 159 5.53 0.16 2.15
CA LEU A 159 6.80 -0.54 1.99
C LEU A 159 7.87 0.45 1.52
N GLU A 160 8.95 0.57 2.28
CA GLU A 160 10.15 1.26 1.83
C GLU A 160 11.06 0.28 1.12
N THR A 161 11.38 0.58 -0.13
CA THR A 161 12.34 -0.20 -0.93
C THR A 161 13.61 0.60 -1.17
N PRO A 162 14.78 -0.07 -1.23
CA PRO A 162 16.03 0.62 -1.49
C PRO A 162 16.04 1.20 -2.90
N LEU A 163 16.68 2.35 -3.05
CA LEU A 163 16.90 3.00 -4.34
C LEU A 163 18.12 2.41 -5.07
N TYR A 164 19.08 1.91 -4.30
CA TYR A 164 20.34 1.38 -4.83
C TYR A 164 20.75 0.09 -4.15
N ARG A 165 21.55 -0.69 -4.88
CA ARG A 165 22.36 -1.78 -4.35
C ARG A 165 23.81 -1.49 -4.70
N VAL A 166 24.68 -1.50 -3.70
CA VAL A 166 26.13 -1.36 -3.86
C VAL A 166 26.80 -2.65 -3.43
N ARG A 167 27.69 -3.21 -4.24
CA ARG A 167 28.35 -4.50 -3.91
C ARG A 167 29.73 -4.62 -4.53
N ILE A 168 30.54 -5.53 -3.98
CA ILE A 168 31.76 -6.06 -4.63
C ILE A 168 31.55 -7.54 -4.91
N LYS A 169 32.25 -8.08 -5.92
CA LYS A 169 32.21 -9.53 -6.22
C LYS A 169 32.56 -10.34 -4.97
N ARG A 170 31.60 -11.19 -4.54
CA ARG A 170 31.63 -12.14 -3.41
C ARG A 170 31.21 -11.61 -2.03
N ASP A 171 30.99 -10.32 -1.87
CA ASP A 171 30.51 -9.76 -0.60
C ASP A 171 28.98 -9.61 -0.57
N LYS A 172 28.41 -9.52 0.64
CA LYS A 172 26.98 -9.23 0.81
C LYS A 172 26.68 -7.83 0.25
N PRO A 173 25.62 -7.67 -0.56
CA PRO A 173 25.24 -6.37 -1.08
C PRO A 173 24.80 -5.42 0.05
N ILE A 174 25.09 -4.13 -0.12
CA ILE A 174 24.57 -3.04 0.71
C ILE A 174 23.41 -2.39 -0.02
N TYR A 175 22.21 -2.47 0.56
CA TYR A 175 21.01 -1.82 0.05
C TYR A 175 20.89 -0.42 0.63
N CYS A 176 20.74 0.58 -0.24
CA CYS A 176 20.76 2.00 0.13
C CYS A 176 19.43 2.66 -0.24
N TYR A 177 18.88 3.44 0.68
CA TYR A 177 17.58 4.10 0.59
C TYR A 177 17.68 5.59 0.25
N SER A 178 18.91 6.11 0.13
CA SER A 178 19.19 7.49 -0.25
C SER A 178 20.49 7.59 -1.04
N ASP A 179 20.66 8.71 -1.76
CA ASP A 179 21.92 9.04 -2.43
C ASP A 179 23.08 9.12 -1.41
N ALA A 180 22.83 9.68 -0.23
CA ALA A 180 23.82 9.77 0.84
C ALA A 180 24.23 8.39 1.40
N GLU A 181 23.32 7.42 1.46
CA GLU A 181 23.66 6.03 1.81
C GLU A 181 24.48 5.36 0.71
N ARG A 182 24.11 5.56 -0.56
CA ARG A 182 24.88 5.05 -1.70
C ARG A 182 26.31 5.57 -1.66
N ASP A 183 26.51 6.87 -1.49
CA ASP A 183 27.84 7.48 -1.53
C ASP A 183 28.72 6.99 -0.36
N ARG A 184 28.12 6.78 0.81
CA ARG A 184 28.79 6.15 1.96
C ARG A 184 29.18 4.70 1.67
N ALA A 185 28.27 3.90 1.13
CA ALA A 185 28.54 2.51 0.77
C ALA A 185 29.64 2.36 -0.30
N VAL A 186 29.67 3.28 -1.28
CA VAL A 186 30.72 3.33 -2.31
C VAL A 186 32.06 3.72 -1.69
N ALA A 187 32.10 4.67 -0.76
CA ALA A 187 33.32 5.05 -0.05
C ALA A 187 33.86 3.90 0.82
N GLU A 188 32.98 3.12 1.46
CA GLU A 188 33.32 1.96 2.28
C GLU A 188 33.90 0.82 1.44
N LEU A 189 33.24 0.48 0.33
CA LEU A 189 33.65 -0.64 -0.54
C LEU A 189 34.82 -0.26 -1.47
N GLY A 190 34.97 1.01 -1.81
CA GLY A 190 36.06 1.52 -2.64
C GLY A 190 35.89 1.27 -4.14
N LYS A 191 37.00 1.32 -4.89
CA LYS A 191 37.01 1.47 -6.36
C LYS A 191 36.34 0.36 -7.17
N ASN A 192 36.12 -0.82 -6.57
CA ASN A 192 35.52 -1.98 -7.26
C ASN A 192 34.01 -2.12 -6.99
N ALA A 193 33.39 -1.14 -6.32
CA ALA A 193 31.97 -1.16 -6.03
C ALA A 193 31.13 -1.07 -7.31
N GLU A 194 30.27 -2.08 -7.53
CA GLU A 194 29.22 -2.07 -8.54
C GLU A 194 27.95 -1.46 -7.94
N ILE A 195 27.42 -0.41 -8.59
CA ILE A 195 26.18 0.25 -8.19
C ILE A 195 25.06 -0.17 -9.14
N THR A 196 23.97 -0.70 -8.60
CA THR A 196 22.70 -0.94 -9.31
C THR A 196 21.65 0.02 -8.78
N ARG A 197 20.93 0.73 -9.66
CA ARG A 197 19.76 1.53 -9.28
C ARG A 197 18.49 0.75 -9.56
N PHE A 198 17.59 0.68 -8.60
CA PHE A 198 16.27 0.12 -8.78
C PHE A 198 15.34 1.24 -9.26
N LYS A 199 14.74 1.07 -10.46
CA LYS A 199 13.81 2.08 -11.02
C LYS A 199 12.36 1.78 -10.70
N GLY A 200 12.00 0.50 -10.60
CA GLY A 200 10.67 0.05 -10.24
C GLY A 200 10.70 -1.33 -9.59
N LEU A 201 9.65 -1.67 -8.86
CA LEU A 201 9.55 -2.91 -8.09
C LEU A 201 9.56 -4.15 -9.00
N GLY A 202 9.05 -4.02 -10.23
CA GLY A 202 9.03 -5.10 -11.23
C GLY A 202 10.41 -5.46 -11.79
N GLU A 203 11.39 -4.56 -11.71
CA GLU A 203 12.76 -4.78 -12.21
C GLU A 203 13.68 -5.44 -11.18
N ILE A 204 13.23 -5.50 -9.92
CA ILE A 204 13.96 -6.11 -8.82
C ILE A 204 13.94 -7.64 -9.02
N SER A 205 15.08 -8.30 -8.78
CA SER A 205 15.12 -9.77 -8.84
C SER A 205 14.32 -10.37 -7.68
N PRO A 206 13.72 -11.56 -7.82
CA PRO A 206 13.03 -12.22 -6.70
C PRO A 206 13.91 -12.39 -5.46
N ASP A 207 15.20 -12.65 -5.65
CA ASP A 207 16.16 -12.81 -4.55
C ASP A 207 16.36 -11.50 -3.79
N ASP A 208 16.59 -10.38 -4.51
CA ASP A 208 16.73 -9.06 -3.88
C ASP A 208 15.40 -8.65 -3.20
N PHE A 209 14.26 -8.86 -3.85
CA PHE A 209 12.96 -8.48 -3.29
C PHE A 209 12.62 -9.33 -2.06
N GLY A 210 13.00 -10.61 -2.05
CA GLY A 210 12.84 -11.50 -0.89
C GLY A 210 13.51 -10.94 0.37
N GLU A 211 14.69 -10.34 0.25
CA GLU A 211 15.37 -9.66 1.37
C GLU A 211 14.57 -8.43 1.86
N PHE A 212 13.91 -7.71 0.96
CA PHE A 212 13.16 -6.49 1.31
C PHE A 212 11.82 -6.78 2.00
N ILE A 213 11.27 -7.97 1.79
CA ILE A 213 10.01 -8.43 2.41
C ILE A 213 10.22 -9.59 3.40
N GLY A 214 11.46 -9.77 3.85
CA GLY A 214 11.86 -10.73 4.88
C GLY A 214 11.79 -10.15 6.29
N GLU A 215 12.70 -10.58 7.16
CA GLU A 215 12.75 -10.18 8.57
C GLU A 215 13.12 -8.70 8.76
N GLU A 216 13.98 -8.17 7.90
CA GLU A 216 14.50 -6.78 7.94
C GLU A 216 13.64 -5.79 7.11
N MET A 217 12.40 -6.17 6.84
CA MET A 217 11.47 -5.37 6.05
C MET A 217 11.26 -3.98 6.67
N ARG A 218 11.47 -2.93 5.87
CA ARG A 218 11.24 -1.54 6.29
C ARG A 218 9.82 -1.12 5.94
N LEU A 219 8.98 -1.03 6.97
CA LEU A 219 7.59 -0.59 6.86
C LEU A 219 7.43 0.76 7.54
N LEU A 220 6.98 1.77 6.79
CA LEU A 220 6.61 3.05 7.33
C LEU A 220 5.13 3.03 7.73
N PRO A 221 4.77 3.10 9.02
CA PRO A 221 3.37 3.12 9.44
C PRO A 221 2.71 4.43 8.99
N VAL A 222 1.48 4.34 8.49
CA VAL A 222 0.66 5.51 8.21
C VAL A 222 -0.04 5.92 9.51
N THR A 223 0.51 6.91 10.20
CA THR A 223 0.00 7.40 11.49
C THR A 223 -0.72 8.73 11.36
N LEU A 224 -1.66 8.98 12.27
CA LEU A 224 -2.39 10.24 12.36
C LEU A 224 -1.97 10.98 13.62
N GLU A 225 -1.02 11.91 13.50
CA GLU A 225 -0.57 12.72 14.64
C GLU A 225 -1.64 13.74 15.06
N HIS A 226 -2.33 14.36 14.09
CA HIS A 226 -3.37 15.37 14.31
C HIS A 226 -4.62 15.09 13.46
N SER A 227 -5.57 14.34 14.01
CA SER A 227 -6.77 13.91 13.28
C SER A 227 -7.73 15.04 12.86
N ARG A 228 -7.60 16.23 13.46
CA ARG A 228 -8.48 17.38 13.14
C ARG A 228 -8.19 17.98 11.77
N ASP A 229 -6.96 17.89 11.29
CA ASP A 229 -6.52 18.59 10.08
C ASP A 229 -6.59 17.70 8.82
N ILE A 230 -6.84 16.39 8.98
CA ILE A 230 -6.90 15.43 7.86
C ILE A 230 -7.95 15.85 6.83
N GLY A 231 -9.11 16.33 7.30
CA GLY A 231 -10.20 16.74 6.42
C GLY A 231 -9.77 17.85 5.46
N ASP A 232 -9.09 18.87 6.00
CA ASP A 232 -8.64 20.04 5.25
C ASP A 232 -7.44 19.69 4.36
N ILE A 233 -6.51 18.86 4.84
CA ILE A 233 -5.38 18.36 4.04
C ILE A 233 -5.88 17.54 2.85
N LEU A 234 -6.80 16.60 3.07
CA LEU A 234 -7.37 15.79 1.99
C LEU A 234 -8.22 16.65 1.04
N GLU A 235 -8.97 17.63 1.53
CA GLU A 235 -9.67 18.58 0.65
C GLU A 235 -8.68 19.36 -0.21
N PHE A 236 -7.61 19.86 0.41
CA PHE A 236 -6.59 20.63 -0.28
C PHE A 236 -5.83 19.82 -1.32
N TYR A 237 -5.52 18.55 -1.11
CA TYR A 237 -4.75 17.74 -2.07
C TYR A 237 -5.60 16.86 -3.00
N MET A 238 -6.71 16.32 -2.51
CA MET A 238 -7.53 15.32 -3.20
C MET A 238 -8.91 15.83 -3.65
N GLY A 239 -9.34 17.00 -3.17
CA GLY A 239 -10.58 17.66 -3.59
C GLY A 239 -10.49 18.30 -4.99
N ASN A 240 -11.39 19.25 -5.28
CA ASN A 240 -11.40 19.96 -6.56
C ASN A 240 -10.13 20.78 -6.78
N ASN A 241 -9.76 21.01 -8.05
CA ASN A 241 -8.61 21.85 -8.36
C ASN A 241 -8.95 23.32 -8.09
N THR A 242 -8.32 23.91 -7.06
CA THR A 242 -8.51 25.32 -6.68
C THR A 242 -7.34 26.18 -7.16
N PRO A 243 -7.54 27.51 -7.31
CA PRO A 243 -6.43 28.44 -7.56
C PRO A 243 -5.32 28.31 -6.51
N ASP A 244 -5.68 28.23 -5.23
CA ASP A 244 -4.72 28.09 -4.13
C ASP A 244 -3.86 26.83 -4.27
N ARG A 245 -4.46 25.69 -4.66
CA ARG A 245 -3.72 24.45 -4.93
C ARG A 245 -2.74 24.65 -6.08
N ARG A 246 -3.19 25.29 -7.17
CA ARG A 246 -2.34 25.57 -8.32
C ARG A 246 -1.17 26.45 -7.94
N ASP A 247 -1.41 27.53 -7.20
CA ASP A 247 -0.38 28.48 -6.78
C ASP A 247 0.62 27.84 -5.80
N TYR A 248 0.13 26.97 -4.90
CA TYR A 248 0.98 26.14 -4.05
C TYR A 248 1.86 25.20 -4.87
N ILE A 249 1.31 24.48 -5.83
CA ILE A 249 2.11 23.60 -6.71
C ILE A 249 3.14 24.44 -7.47
N MET A 250 2.76 25.58 -8.05
CA MET A 250 3.68 26.43 -8.80
C MET A 250 4.82 27.00 -7.95
N SER A 251 4.55 27.35 -6.70
CA SER A 251 5.57 27.88 -5.77
C SER A 251 6.50 26.81 -5.20
N ASN A 252 6.07 25.54 -5.20
CA ASN A 252 6.85 24.41 -4.67
C ASN A 252 7.34 23.44 -5.78
N LEU A 253 7.13 23.79 -7.05
CA LEU A 253 7.59 22.99 -8.16
C LEU A 253 9.11 23.11 -8.28
N GLU A 254 9.84 22.10 -7.84
CA GLU A 254 11.26 21.97 -8.16
C GLU A 254 11.40 21.54 -9.62
N VAL A 255 11.62 22.50 -10.51
CA VAL A 255 12.07 22.21 -11.88
C VAL A 255 13.51 21.74 -11.77
N LYS A 256 13.75 20.43 -11.85
CA LYS A 256 15.09 19.92 -12.08
C LYS A 256 15.48 20.34 -13.49
N ASP A 257 16.35 21.35 -13.60
CA ASP A 257 17.00 21.68 -14.85
C ASP A 257 17.77 20.44 -15.32
N TYR A 258 17.30 19.84 -16.41
CA TYR A 258 18.06 18.83 -17.13
C TYR A 258 19.10 19.57 -17.97
N GLU A 259 20.30 19.79 -17.41
CA GLU A 259 21.51 20.09 -18.20
C GLU A 259 22.05 18.85 -18.91
#